data_AF-A0A1J0LJH9-F1
#
_entry.id   AF-A0A1J0LJH9-F1
#
_cell.length_a   1.000
_cell.length_b   1.000
_cell.length_c   1.000
_cell.angle_alpha   90.00
_cell.angle_beta   90.00
_cell.angle_gamma   90.00
#
_symmetry.space_group_name_H-M   'P 1'
#
loop_
_entity.id
_entity.type
_entity.pdbx_description
1 polymer ?
#
loop_
_entity_poly.entity_id
_entity_poly.type
_entity_poly.pdbx_seq_one_letter_code
_entity_poly.pdbx_strand_id
1 'polypeptide(L)'
;MKIKFIITFIIVSVCKFNAQVGINTNNPHESSIIELKSETKGFLIPRIMEEEFDEIKEPEKGLMLFCINCNERGCLKVNIGTEIIPNWYCLRLQKND
;
A
#
# COMPACT_ATOMS: atom_id res chain seq x y z
N MET A 1 28.25 16.37 36.03
CA MET A 1 26.90 16.04 35.54
C MET A 1 26.59 16.58 34.14
N LYS A 2 26.97 17.82 33.79
CA LYS A 2 26.71 18.43 32.47
C LYS A 2 27.32 17.67 31.26
N ILE A 3 28.58 17.22 31.37
CA ILE A 3 29.27 16.47 30.31
C ILE A 3 28.62 15.11 29.99
N LYS A 4 28.13 14.39 31.00
CA LYS A 4 27.42 13.11 30.78
C LYS A 4 26.14 13.32 29.96
N PHE A 5 25.43 14.43 30.21
CA PHE A 5 24.21 14.78 29.47
C PHE A 5 24.49 15.09 28.00
N ILE A 6 25.59 15.80 27.71
CA ILE A 6 26.03 16.11 26.35
C ILE A 6 26.39 14.83 25.58
N ILE A 7 27.10 13.90 26.22
CA ILE A 7 27.46 12.61 25.60
C ILE A 7 26.21 11.80 25.28
N THR A 8 25.23 11.73 26.19
CA THR A 8 23.96 11.03 25.94
C THR A 8 23.17 11.66 24.79
N PHE A 9 23.12 12.99 24.71
CA PHE A 9 22.44 13.70 23.62
C PHE A 9 23.11 13.45 22.25
N ILE A 10 24.45 13.45 22.22
CA ILE A 10 25.21 13.13 20.99
C ILE A 10 24.93 11.70 20.56
N ILE A 11 24.96 10.72 21.47
CA ILE A 11 24.71 9.31 21.15
C ILE A 11 23.30 9.10 20.58
N VAL A 12 22.27 9.74 21.15
CA VAL A 12 20.89 9.64 20.65
C VAL A 12 20.75 10.27 19.27
N SER A 13 21.46 11.36 18.98
CA SER A 13 21.39 12.05 17.69
C SER A 13 22.00 11.27 16.51
N VAL A 14 22.86 10.28 16.75
CA VAL A 14 23.47 9.44 15.69
C VAL A 14 22.63 8.20 15.36
N CYS A 15 21.65 7.86 16.20
CA CYS A 15 20.75 6.73 15.97
C CYS A 15 19.66 7.12 14.95
N LYS A 16 19.77 6.63 13.71
CA LYS A 16 18.70 6.76 12.71
C LYS A 16 17.58 5.78 13.04
N PHE A 17 16.41 6.31 13.40
CA PHE A 17 15.20 5.52 13.54
C PHE A 17 14.48 5.49 12.19
N ASN A 18 14.39 4.31 11.56
CA ASN A 18 13.59 4.13 10.35
C ASN A 18 12.12 3.90 10.75
N ALA A 19 11.19 4.66 10.19
CA ALA A 19 9.75 4.57 10.47
C ALA A 19 9.00 3.61 9.51
N GLN A 20 9.73 2.83 8.72
CA GLN A 20 9.18 1.87 7.76
C GLN A 20 8.58 0.64 8.44
N VAL A 21 7.44 0.19 7.94
CA VAL A 21 6.68 -0.94 8.50
C VAL A 21 7.01 -2.22 7.75
N GLY A 22 7.76 -3.11 8.39
CA GLY A 22 7.96 -4.47 7.88
C GLY A 22 6.98 -5.45 8.53
N ILE A 23 6.25 -6.23 7.74
CA ILE A 23 5.48 -7.37 8.22
C ILE A 23 6.16 -8.65 7.73
N ASN A 24 6.61 -9.47 8.69
CA ASN A 24 7.45 -10.66 8.46
C ASN A 24 8.81 -10.37 7.80
N THR A 25 9.30 -9.12 7.90
CA THR A 25 10.67 -8.73 7.54
C THR A 25 11.19 -7.69 8.53
N ASN A 26 12.45 -7.82 8.95
CA ASN A 26 13.11 -6.82 9.80
C ASN A 26 13.92 -5.80 8.99
N ASN A 27 14.04 -6.02 7.68
CA ASN A 27 14.76 -5.16 6.76
C ASN A 27 13.89 -4.89 5.53
N PRO A 28 12.80 -4.12 5.69
CA PRO A 28 11.97 -3.72 4.55
C PRO A 28 12.79 -2.85 3.59
N HIS A 29 12.45 -2.92 2.31
CA HIS A 29 13.13 -2.22 1.24
C HIS A 29 13.06 -0.70 1.44
N GLU A 30 14.15 0.00 1.18
CA GLU A 30 14.28 1.45 1.43
C GLU A 30 13.29 2.32 0.65
N SER A 31 12.77 1.80 -0.47
CA SER A 31 11.75 2.47 -1.28
C SER A 31 10.32 2.16 -0.83
N SER A 32 10.13 1.47 0.30
CA SER A 32 8.82 1.03 0.78
C SER A 32 8.49 1.66 2.13
N ILE A 33 7.27 2.19 2.23
CA ILE A 33 6.71 2.60 3.53
C ILE A 33 6.21 1.35 4.29
N ILE A 34 5.74 0.35 3.54
CA ILE A 34 5.31 -0.95 4.05
C ILE A 34 5.80 -2.09 3.13
N GLU A 35 6.39 -3.14 3.72
CA GLU A 35 6.73 -4.38 3.01
C GLU A 35 6.08 -5.57 3.71
N LEU A 36 5.39 -6.41 2.92
CA LEU A 36 4.86 -7.70 3.35
C LEU A 36 5.73 -8.80 2.74
N LYS A 37 6.45 -9.56 3.57
CA LYS A 37 7.26 -10.69 3.09
C LYS A 37 6.61 -12.02 3.45
N SER A 38 6.34 -12.86 2.45
CA SER A 38 5.90 -14.24 2.67
C SER A 38 6.24 -15.11 1.47
N GLU A 39 6.60 -16.37 1.73
CA GLU A 39 6.82 -17.38 0.69
C GLU A 39 5.55 -18.20 0.41
N THR A 40 4.56 -18.16 1.32
CA THR A 40 3.39 -19.05 1.30
C THR A 40 2.04 -18.32 1.35
N LYS A 41 2.04 -17.00 1.57
CA LYS A 41 0.82 -16.19 1.67
C LYS A 41 0.88 -15.01 0.70
N GLY A 42 -0.28 -14.60 0.19
CA GLY A 42 -0.45 -13.38 -0.59
C GLY A 42 -0.98 -12.22 0.25
N PHE A 43 -1.11 -11.05 -0.39
CA PHE A 43 -1.81 -9.90 0.17
C PHE A 43 -3.25 -9.88 -0.31
N LEU A 44 -4.19 -10.01 0.61
CA LEU A 44 -5.61 -9.90 0.31
C LEU A 44 -6.04 -8.43 0.45
N ILE A 45 -6.15 -7.74 -0.67
CA ILE A 45 -6.70 -6.38 -0.72
C ILE A 45 -8.21 -6.38 -0.45
N PRO A 46 -8.82 -5.23 -0.10
CA PRO A 46 -10.26 -5.14 0.08
C PRO A 46 -11.01 -5.59 -1.17
N ARG A 47 -12.10 -6.35 -0.95
CA ARG A 47 -12.93 -6.91 -2.01
C ARG A 47 -14.27 -6.20 -2.05
N ILE A 48 -14.78 -5.98 -3.25
CA ILE A 48 -16.00 -5.21 -3.49
C ILE A 48 -16.80 -5.84 -4.64
N MET A 49 -18.10 -5.59 -4.69
CA MET A 49 -18.96 -5.87 -5.85
C MET A 49 -19.08 -4.63 -6.75
N GLU A 50 -19.42 -4.81 -8.01
CA GLU A 50 -19.48 -3.75 -9.02
C GLU A 50 -20.49 -2.66 -8.64
N GLU A 51 -21.60 -3.07 -8.04
CA GLU A 51 -22.66 -2.20 -7.55
C GLU A 51 -22.25 -1.33 -6.35
N GLU A 52 -21.18 -1.67 -5.63
CA GLU A 52 -20.73 -0.97 -4.42
C GLU A 52 -19.70 0.13 -4.74
N PHE A 53 -19.24 0.27 -6.00
CA PHE A 53 -18.25 1.30 -6.34
C PHE A 53 -18.74 2.73 -6.09
N ASP A 54 -20.03 2.98 -6.32
CA ASP A 54 -20.64 4.30 -6.10
C ASP A 54 -20.81 4.62 -4.60
N GLU A 55 -20.64 3.63 -3.71
CA GLU A 55 -20.67 3.82 -2.26
C GLU A 55 -19.33 4.32 -1.71
N ILE A 56 -18.24 4.18 -2.47
CA ILE A 56 -16.93 4.68 -2.08
C ILE A 56 -16.91 6.20 -2.26
N LYS A 57 -16.96 6.92 -1.15
CA LYS A 57 -16.87 8.39 -1.14
C LYS A 57 -15.42 8.83 -1.30
N GLU A 58 -15.20 9.80 -2.19
CA GLU A 58 -13.90 10.46 -2.41
C GLU A 58 -12.74 9.45 -2.58
N PRO A 59 -12.84 8.48 -3.52
CA PRO A 59 -11.79 7.50 -3.72
C PRO A 59 -10.50 8.17 -4.22
N GLU A 60 -9.44 8.07 -3.45
CA GLU A 60 -8.14 8.61 -3.81
C GLU A 60 -7.57 8.01 -5.10
N LYS A 61 -6.77 8.79 -5.82
CA LYS A 61 -6.05 8.27 -6.99
C LYS A 61 -5.04 7.23 -6.53
N GLY A 62 -5.06 6.07 -7.18
CA GLY A 62 -4.24 4.92 -6.82
C GLY A 62 -4.88 3.97 -5.80
N LEU A 63 -6.10 4.24 -5.33
CA LEU A 63 -6.86 3.29 -4.49
C LEU A 63 -7.04 1.96 -5.25
N MET A 64 -6.71 0.85 -4.57
CA MET A 64 -6.74 -0.50 -5.13
C MET A 64 -7.79 -1.37 -4.44
N LEU A 65 -8.60 -2.05 -5.24
CA LEU A 65 -9.66 -2.95 -4.76
C LEU A 65 -9.75 -4.17 -5.67
N PHE A 66 -10.17 -5.31 -5.13
CA PHE A 66 -10.51 -6.47 -5.96
C PHE A 66 -12.02 -6.53 -6.17
N CYS A 67 -12.46 -6.27 -7.39
CA CYS A 67 -13.86 -6.42 -7.76
C CYS A 67 -14.18 -7.88 -8.05
N ILE A 68 -15.13 -8.46 -7.31
CA ILE A 68 -15.44 -9.89 -7.40
C ILE A 68 -16.26 -10.21 -8.67
N ASN A 69 -17.19 -9.34 -9.07
CA ASN A 69 -18.17 -9.58 -10.14
C ASN A 69 -18.03 -8.66 -11.37
N CYS A 70 -17.01 -7.82 -11.48
CA CYS A 70 -16.79 -6.95 -12.65
C CYS A 70 -16.49 -7.70 -13.96
N ASN A 71 -16.31 -9.02 -13.91
CA ASN A 71 -16.26 -9.96 -15.04
C ASN A 71 -16.28 -11.41 -14.48
N GLU A 72 -16.28 -12.42 -15.37
CA GLU A 72 -16.31 -13.84 -15.00
C GLU A 72 -15.19 -14.29 -14.03
N ARG A 73 -14.06 -13.57 -13.97
CA ARG A 73 -12.89 -13.89 -13.13
C ARG A 73 -12.62 -12.85 -12.02
N GLY A 74 -13.45 -11.82 -11.91
CA GLY A 74 -13.15 -10.63 -11.12
C GLY A 74 -11.99 -9.79 -11.69
N CYS A 75 -11.70 -8.66 -11.06
CA CYS A 75 -10.56 -7.84 -11.47
C CYS A 75 -9.96 -7.00 -10.34
N LEU A 76 -8.63 -6.92 -10.32
CA LEU A 76 -7.91 -5.88 -9.58
C LEU A 76 -8.16 -4.51 -10.23
N LYS A 77 -8.93 -3.66 -9.54
CA LYS A 77 -9.29 -2.31 -9.95
C LYS A 77 -8.36 -1.30 -9.28
N VAL A 78 -7.92 -0.31 -10.06
CA VAL A 78 -7.17 0.85 -9.56
C VAL A 78 -7.91 2.12 -9.98
N ASN A 79 -8.15 3.04 -9.05
CA ASN A 79 -8.63 4.36 -9.41
C ASN A 79 -7.52 5.14 -10.10
N ILE A 80 -7.63 5.40 -11.40
CA ILE A 80 -6.69 6.24 -12.16
C ILE A 80 -7.19 7.68 -12.32
N GLY A 81 -8.42 7.95 -11.88
CA GLY A 81 -9.10 9.25 -11.90
C GLY A 81 -8.72 10.14 -10.73
N THR A 82 -9.69 10.93 -10.28
CA THR A 82 -9.59 11.85 -9.13
C THR A 82 -10.60 11.44 -8.06
N GLU A 83 -10.52 12.03 -6.86
CA GLU A 83 -11.52 11.81 -5.79
C GLU A 83 -12.94 12.25 -6.21
N ILE A 84 -13.05 13.29 -7.05
CA ILE A 84 -14.33 13.83 -7.51
C ILE A 84 -14.88 13.04 -8.71
N ILE A 85 -13.99 12.59 -9.59
CA ILE A 85 -14.32 11.84 -10.81
C ILE A 85 -13.46 10.57 -10.83
N PRO A 86 -13.89 9.51 -10.13
CA PRO A 86 -13.18 8.24 -10.14
C PRO A 86 -13.19 7.61 -11.53
N ASN A 87 -12.11 6.88 -11.83
CA ASN A 87 -12.01 6.06 -13.02
C ASN A 87 -11.38 4.71 -12.66
N TRP A 88 -12.22 3.68 -12.58
CA TRP A 88 -11.82 2.34 -12.11
C TRP A 88 -11.29 1.48 -13.25
N TYR A 89 -9.95 1.45 -13.37
CA TYR A 89 -9.27 0.69 -14.39
C TYR A 89 -8.97 -0.74 -13.93
N CYS A 90 -9.24 -1.73 -14.79
CA CYS A 90 -8.95 -3.13 -14.53
C CYS A 90 -7.52 -3.47 -14.94
N LEU A 91 -6.67 -3.85 -13.97
CA LEU A 91 -5.32 -4.31 -14.25
C LEU A 91 -5.37 -5.71 -14.85
N ARG A 92 -5.05 -5.80 -16.13
CA ARG A 92 -4.91 -7.04 -16.89
C ARG A 92 -3.69 -6.94 -17.81
N LEU A 93 -3.06 -8.09 -18.07
CA LEU A 93 -2.00 -8.16 -19.07
C LEU A 93 -2.62 -7.86 -20.44
N GLN A 94 -2.04 -6.91 -21.17
CA GLN A 94 -2.34 -6.75 -22.58
C GLN A 94 -1.65 -7.90 -23.30
N LYS A 95 -2.43 -8.80 -23.89
CA LYS A 95 -1.89 -9.81 -24.79
C LYS A 95 -1.52 -9.08 -26.08
N ASN A 96 -0.23 -8.88 -26.28
CA ASN A 96 0.28 -8.47 -27.59
C ASN A 96 0.25 -9.72 -28.47
N ASP A 97 -0.82 -9.87 -29.23
CA ASP A 97 -0.86 -10.81 -30.36
C ASP A 97 0.08 -10.33 -31.48
#